data_AF-A0A1B7K1I7-F1
#
_entry.id   AF-A0A1B7K1I7-F1
#
_cell.length_a   1.000
_cell.length_b   1.000
_cell.length_c   1.000
_cell.angle_alpha   90.00
_cell.angle_beta   90.00
_cell.angle_gamma   90.00
#
_symmetry.space_group_name_H-M   'P 1'
#
loop_
_entity.id
_entity.type
_entity.pdbx_description
1 polymer ?
#
loop_
_entity_poly.entity_id
_entity_poly.type
_entity_poly.pdbx_seq_one_letter_code
_entity_poly.pdbx_strand_id
1 'polypeptide(L)' 'MLLQLPSSARNRALVAYSEVYQRFWDEEPVSYRKDNFARHEANTRLRRFVRRLSRSVQGYTSKPLTVIQ' A
#
# COMPACT_ATOMS: atom_id res chain seq x y z
N MET A 1 3.63 -10.14 -3.13
CA MET A 1 3.74 -8.67 -3.24
C MET A 1 4.91 -8.12 -2.47
N LEU A 2 5.06 -8.45 -1.17
CA LEU A 2 6.17 -7.94 -0.37
C LEU A 2 7.57 -8.28 -0.93
N LEU A 3 7.74 -9.50 -1.47
CA LEU A 3 9.01 -9.93 -2.09
C LEU A 3 9.34 -9.18 -3.40
N GLN A 4 8.35 -8.54 -4.04
CA GLN A 4 8.56 -7.72 -5.24
C GLN A 4 9.13 -6.34 -4.90
N LEU A 5 9.14 -5.97 -3.61
CA LEU A 5 9.77 -4.74 -3.14
C LEU A 5 11.27 -4.95 -2.90
N PRO A 6 12.09 -3.92 -3.13
CA PRO A 6 13.48 -3.92 -2.66
C PRO A 6 13.51 -4.02 -1.13
N SER A 7 14.55 -4.66 -0.59
CA SER A 7 14.67 -4.93 0.85
C SER A 7 14.50 -3.68 1.72
N SER A 8 14.99 -2.52 1.24
CA SER A 8 14.85 -1.22 1.92
C SER A 8 13.40 -0.74 2.09
N ALA A 9 12.50 -1.11 1.18
CA ALA A 9 11.10 -0.69 1.21
C ALA A 9 10.18 -1.68 1.95
N ARG A 10 10.64 -2.91 2.22
CA ARG A 10 9.81 -3.97 2.82
C ARG A 10 9.36 -3.63 4.24
N ASN A 11 10.27 -3.17 5.10
CA ASN A 11 9.93 -2.82 6.48
C ASN A 11 8.91 -1.69 6.55
N ARG A 12 9.09 -0.63 5.74
CA ARG A 12 8.12 0.46 5.66
C ARG A 12 6.76 -0.01 5.15
N ALA A 13 6.75 -0.90 4.15
CA ALA A 13 5.50 -1.48 3.64
C ALA A 13 4.79 -2.37 4.67
N LEU A 14 5.54 -3.11 5.50
CA LEU A 14 4.99 -3.92 6.60
C LEU A 14 4.32 -3.04 7.66
N VAL A 15 5.00 -1.99 8.13
CA VAL A 15 4.43 -1.06 9.13
C VAL A 15 3.16 -0.39 8.60
N ALA A 16 3.19 0.13 7.37
CA ALA A 16 2.01 0.73 6.76
C ALA A 16 0.89 -0.29 6.52
N TYR A 17 1.22 -1.55 6.24
CA TYR A 17 0.25 -2.64 6.12
C TYR A 17 -0.44 -2.91 7.46
N SER A 18 0.32 -3.02 8.56
CA SER A 18 -0.25 -3.27 9.89
C SER A 18 -1.13 -2.12 10.37
N GLU A 19 -0.74 -0.88 10.13
CA GLU A 19 -1.54 0.30 10.49
C GLU A 19 -2.91 0.29 9.78
N VAL A 20 -2.92 0.02 8.47
CA VAL A 20 -4.14 -0.03 7.67
C VAL A 20 -5.01 -1.20 8.07
N TYR A 21 -4.40 -2.37 8.30
CA TYR A 21 -5.11 -3.53 8.80
C TYR A 21 -5.82 -3.22 10.12
N GLN A 22 -5.10 -2.69 11.11
CA GLN A 22 -5.65 -2.40 12.43
C GLN A 22 -6.78 -1.38 12.34
N ARG A 23 -6.58 -0.30 11.57
CA ARG A 23 -7.60 0.72 11.36
C ARG A 23 -8.91 0.13 10.82
N PHE A 24 -8.84 -0.62 9.72
CA PHE A 24 -10.05 -1.17 9.09
C PHE A 24 -10.67 -2.32 9.89
N TRP A 25 -9.87 -3.01 10.72
CA TRP A 25 -10.38 -3.96 11.70
C TRP A 25 -11.25 -3.29 12.76
N ASP A 26 -10.77 -2.15 13.28
CA ASP A 26 -11.47 -1.38 14.31
C ASP A 26 -12.72 -0.67 13.75
N GLU A 27 -12.69 -0.27 12.47
CA GLU A 27 -13.83 0.34 11.78
C GLU A 27 -14.96 -0.65 11.42
N GLU A 28 -14.66 -1.94 11.19
CA GLU A 28 -15.67 -2.92 10.77
C GLU A 28 -16.54 -3.38 11.95
N PRO A 29 -17.87 -3.13 11.96
CA PRO A 29 -18.71 -3.50 13.09
C PRO A 29 -19.00 -5.00 13.17
N VAL A 30 -18.93 -5.73 12.05
CA VAL A 30 -19.32 -7.14 11.99
C VAL A 30 -18.12 -8.04 12.28
N SER A 31 -18.08 -8.63 13.48
CA SER A 31 -16.94 -9.41 13.99
C SER A 31 -16.39 -10.47 13.01
N TYR A 32 -17.25 -11.22 12.32
CA TYR A 32 -16.80 -12.26 11.38
C TYR A 32 -16.26 -11.71 10.05
N ARG A 33 -16.53 -10.43 9.73
CA ARG A 33 -16.05 -9.77 8.50
C ARG A 33 -14.74 -9.03 8.71
N LYS A 34 -14.41 -8.67 9.96
CA LYS A 34 -13.25 -7.84 10.33
C LYS A 34 -11.96 -8.26 9.64
N ASP A 35 -11.59 -9.54 9.75
CA ASP A 35 -10.38 -10.08 9.12
C ASP A 35 -10.37 -9.85 7.62
N ASN A 36 -11.44 -10.26 6.93
CA ASN A 36 -11.49 -10.17 5.47
C ASN A 36 -11.50 -8.72 4.99
N PHE A 37 -12.21 -7.83 5.69
CA PHE A 37 -12.27 -6.41 5.37
C PHE A 37 -10.92 -5.72 5.57
N ALA A 38 -10.30 -5.90 6.74
CA ALA A 38 -8.99 -5.36 7.06
C ALA A 38 -7.90 -5.86 6.09
N ARG A 39 -7.88 -7.18 5.81
CA ARG A 39 -6.95 -7.76 4.82
C ARG A 39 -7.20 -7.22 3.42
N HIS A 40 -8.45 -7.03 3.03
CA HIS A 40 -8.79 -6.51 1.71
C HIS A 40 -8.19 -5.13 1.49
N GLU A 41 -8.42 -4.21 2.43
CA GLU A 41 -7.94 -2.83 2.35
C GLU A 41 -6.41 -2.75 2.42
N ALA A 42 -5.80 -3.44 3.38
CA ALA A 42 -4.34 -3.48 3.52
C ALA A 42 -3.66 -4.04 2.25
N ASN A 43 -4.18 -5.13 1.68
CA ASN A 43 -3.65 -5.70 0.44
C ASN A 43 -3.89 -4.81 -0.77
N THR A 44 -5.04 -4.12 -0.85
CA THR A 44 -5.33 -3.16 -1.93
C THR A 44 -4.34 -2.00 -1.91
N ARG A 45 -4.04 -1.45 -0.73
CA ARG A 45 -3.02 -0.41 -0.59
C ARG A 45 -1.62 -0.92 -0.93
N LEU A 46 -1.26 -2.11 -0.45
CA LEU A 46 0.04 -2.74 -0.76
C LEU A 46 0.21 -2.94 -2.27
N ARG A 47 -0.81 -3.45 -2.97
CA ARG A 47 -0.82 -3.57 -4.44
C ARG A 47 -0.50 -2.25 -5.13
N ARG A 48 -1.19 -1.18 -4.73
CA ARG A 48 -0.99 0.16 -5.31
C ARG A 48 0.43 0.67 -5.05
N PHE A 49 0.96 0.46 -3.86
CA PHE A 49 2.32 0.84 -3.52
C PHE A 49 3.36 0.10 -4.36
N VAL A 50 3.27 -1.23 -4.46
CA VAL A 50 4.19 -2.04 -5.28
C VAL A 50 4.13 -1.59 -6.74
N ARG A 51 2.94 -1.42 -7.32
CA ARG A 51 2.76 -0.96 -8.71
C ARG A 51 3.34 0.43 -8.95
N ARG A 52 3.21 1.34 -7.99
CA ARG A 52 3.77 2.70 -8.11
C ARG A 52 5.30 2.64 -8.05
N LEU A 53 5.85 1.91 -7.08
CA LEU A 53 7.28 1.78 -6.91
C LEU A 53 7.92 1.09 -8.12
N SER A 54 7.32 0.04 -8.67
CA SER A 54 7.84 -0.64 -9.86
C SER A 54 7.92 0.29 -11.07
N ARG A 55 6.91 1.15 -11.27
CA ARG A 55 6.93 2.18 -12.34
C ARG A 55 8.03 3.23 -12.11
N SER A 56 8.20 3.69 -10.86
CA SER A 56 9.26 4.65 -10.52
C SER A 56 10.66 4.06 -10.70
N VAL A 57 10.88 2.80 -10.30
CA VAL A 57 12.16 2.09 -10.45
C VAL A 57 12.51 1.83 -11.92
N GLN A 58 11.51 1.61 -12.78
CA GLN A 58 11.71 1.44 -14.23
C GLN A 58 11.95 2.76 -14.98
N GLY A 59 12.10 3.90 -14.30
CA GLY A 59 12.41 5.18 -14.93
C GLY A 59 11.21 5.90 -15.57
N TYR A 60 9.98 5.41 -15.36
CA TYR A 60 8.75 6.11 -15.80
C TYR A 60 8.38 7.32 -14.94
N THR A 61 9.33 7.86 -14.17
CA THR A 61 9.14 9.12 -13.46
C THR A 61 9.21 10.25 -14.49
N SER A 62 8.09 10.54 -15.13
CA SER A 62 7.93 11.75 -15.93
C SER A 62 8.20 12.96 -15.03
N LYS A 63 8.97 13.94 -15.52
CA LYS A 63 9.15 15.21 -14.82
C LYS A 63 7.76 15.77 -14.45
N PRO A 64 7.56 16.25 -13.21
CA PRO A 64 6.28 16.83 -12.83
C PRO A 64 5.94 17.96 -13.80
N LEU A 65 4.69 17.99 -14.29
CA LEU A 65 4.22 19.07 -15.15
C LEU A 65 4.27 20.35 -14.32
N THR A 66 5.13 21.29 -14.71
CA THR A 66 5.11 22.65 -14.17
C THR A 66 3.85 23.32 -14.69
N VAL A 67 2.79 23.31 -13.89
CA VAL A 67 1.63 24.17 -14.14
C VAL A 67 2.08 25.58 -13.77
N ILE A 68 2.45 26.36 -14.77
CA ILE A 68 2.67 27.81 -14.62
C ILE A 68 1.27 28.41 -14.46
N GLN A 69 0.98 28.99 -13.30
CA GLN A 69 -0.22 29.79 -13.06
C GLN A 69 -0.03 31.20 -13.61
#